data_AF-A0A2I0NGG2-F1
#
_entry.id   AF-A0A2I0NGG2-F1
#
_cell.length_a   1.000
_cell.length_b   1.000
_cell.length_c   1.000
_cell.angle_alpha   90.00
_cell.angle_beta   90.00
_cell.angle_gamma   90.00
#
_symmetry.space_group_name_H-M   'P 1'
#
loop_
_entity.id
_entity.type
_entity.pdbx_description
1 polymer ?
#
loop_
_entity_poly.entity_id
_entity_poly.type
_entity_poly.pdbx_seq_one_letter_code
_entity_poly.pdbx_strand_id
1 'polypeptide(L)'
;MSEMSENLRKMGLFSIGVISLTKEKVEELSKEMIKRGEITQEEGRKFVQDILKEKERQVKDIEKQVNEKVNDFIKKSGVVTKKDIQALEKKIDELEKKLS
;
A
#
# COMPACT_ATOMS: atom_id res chain seq x y z
N MET A 1 -27.49 15.08 1.98
CA MET A 1 -27.31 14.45 3.32
C MET A 1 -26.26 13.33 3.35
N SER A 2 -25.62 12.99 2.22
CA SER A 2 -24.63 11.89 2.11
C SER A 2 -23.21 12.25 2.56
N GLU A 3 -22.74 13.48 2.35
CA GLU A 3 -21.35 13.84 2.66
C GLU A 3 -21.06 13.90 4.17
N MET A 4 -22.00 14.40 4.96
CA MET A 4 -21.83 14.51 6.42
C MET A 4 -21.77 13.13 7.08
N SER A 5 -22.59 12.18 6.63
CA SER A 5 -22.58 10.82 7.15
C SER A 5 -21.33 10.05 6.69
N GLU A 6 -20.84 10.31 5.48
CA GLU A 6 -19.59 9.74 4.99
C GLU A 6 -18.37 10.25 5.78
N ASN A 7 -18.33 11.56 6.08
CA ASN A 7 -17.27 12.15 6.88
C ASN A 7 -17.29 11.69 8.34
N LEU A 8 -18.48 11.50 8.93
CA LEU A 8 -18.61 10.93 10.27
C LEU A 8 -18.11 9.47 10.34
N ARG A 9 -18.38 8.66 9.31
CA ARG A 9 -17.82 7.30 9.21
C ARG A 9 -16.30 7.32 9.12
N LYS A 10 -15.75 8.18 8.25
CA LYS A 10 -14.29 8.35 8.14
C LYS A 10 -13.68 8.79 9.47
N MET A 11 -14.35 9.68 10.22
CA MET A 11 -13.91 10.14 11.53
C MET A 11 -13.93 9.01 12.59
N GLY A 12 -14.95 8.15 12.57
CA GLY A 12 -15.00 6.95 13.42
C GLY A 12 -13.93 5.90 13.08
N LEU A 13 -13.56 5.77 11.81
CA LEU A 13 -12.44 4.90 11.40
C LEU A 13 -11.09 5.46 11.84
N PHE A 14 -10.94 6.78 11.82
CA PHE A 14 -9.73 7.44 12.29
C PHE A 14 -9.48 7.26 13.79
N SER A 15 -10.54 7.17 14.62
CA SER A 15 -10.38 6.95 16.07
C SER A 15 -9.85 5.56 16.42
N ILE A 16 -10.08 4.58 15.55
CA ILE A 16 -9.54 3.21 15.68
C ILE A 16 -8.06 3.19 15.24
N GLY A 17 -7.65 4.16 14.43
CA GLY A 17 -6.31 4.25 13.85
C GLY A 17 -6.14 3.33 12.65
N VAL A 18 -5.43 3.83 11.63
CA VAL A 18 -5.24 3.12 10.34
C VAL A 18 -4.47 1.80 10.51
N ILE A 19 -3.61 1.72 11.52
CA ILE A 19 -2.81 0.52 11.84
C ILE A 19 -3.69 -0.59 12.46
N SER A 20 -4.71 -0.23 13.24
CA SER A 20 -5.60 -1.17 13.92
C SER A 20 -6.78 -1.62 13.03
N LEU A 21 -6.83 -1.13 11.79
CA LEU A 21 -7.94 -1.31 10.86
C LEU A 21 -7.88 -2.73 10.23
N THR A 22 -8.55 -3.68 10.87
CA THR A 22 -8.68 -5.08 10.43
C THR A 22 -10.02 -5.31 9.73
N LYS A 23 -10.09 -6.36 8.91
CA LYS A 23 -11.33 -6.79 8.26
C LYS A 23 -12.46 -7.00 9.28
N GLU A 24 -12.15 -7.67 10.39
CA GLU A 24 -13.08 -7.96 11.48
C GLU A 24 -13.65 -6.67 12.10
N LYS A 25 -12.81 -5.65 12.31
CA LYS A 25 -13.25 -4.36 12.86
C LYS A 25 -14.16 -3.59 11.90
N VAL A 26 -13.88 -3.64 10.60
CA VAL A 26 -14.73 -2.99 9.58
C VAL A 26 -16.07 -3.71 9.45
N GLU A 27 -16.07 -5.05 9.54
CA GLU A 27 -17.30 -5.84 9.57
C GLU A 27 -18.12 -5.59 10.83
N GLU A 28 -17.48 -5.44 11.99
CA GLU A 28 -18.12 -5.08 13.25
C GLU A 28 -18.82 -3.72 13.15
N LEU A 29 -18.11 -2.70 12.67
CA LEU A 29 -18.68 -1.37 12.42
C LEU A 29 -19.86 -1.43 11.45
N SER A 30 -19.70 -2.14 10.34
CA SER A 30 -20.79 -2.30 9.37
C SER A 30 -22.03 -2.95 10.02
N LYS A 31 -21.85 -3.97 10.85
CA LYS A 31 -22.95 -4.63 11.58
C LYS A 31 -23.61 -3.69 12.57
N GLU A 32 -22.85 -2.86 13.28
CA GLU A 32 -23.42 -1.86 14.20
C GLU A 32 -24.27 -0.83 13.46
N MET A 33 -23.78 -0.30 12.34
CA MET A 33 -24.51 0.68 11.54
C MET A 33 -25.81 0.10 10.97
N ILE A 34 -25.80 -1.17 10.54
CA ILE A 34 -27.02 -1.89 10.13
C ILE A 34 -27.99 -2.02 11.31
N LYS A 35 -27.50 -2.43 12.49
CA LYS A 35 -28.33 -2.58 13.70
C LYS A 35 -28.98 -1.27 14.14
N ARG A 36 -28.27 -0.14 13.99
CA ARG A 36 -28.78 1.20 14.29
C ARG A 36 -29.74 1.73 13.22
N GLY A 37 -29.91 1.01 12.09
CA GLY A 37 -30.72 1.46 10.96
C GLY A 37 -30.08 2.61 10.17
N GLU A 38 -28.78 2.87 10.36
CA GLU A 38 -28.05 3.93 9.65
C GLU A 38 -27.71 3.55 8.21
N ILE A 39 -27.67 2.25 7.91
CA ILE A 39 -27.49 1.68 6.58
C ILE A 39 -28.25 0.39 6.39
N THR A 40 -28.52 0.08 5.13
CA THR A 40 -29.01 -1.22 4.69
C THR A 40 -27.91 -2.29 4.72
N GLN A 41 -28.31 -3.56 4.66
CA GLN A 41 -27.35 -4.67 4.56
C GLN A 41 -26.48 -4.60 3.29
N GLU A 42 -27.04 -4.11 2.19
CA GLU A 42 -26.33 -3.97 0.92
C GLU A 42 -25.26 -2.87 1.02
N GLU A 43 -25.62 -1.71 1.56
CA GLU A 43 -24.69 -0.60 1.81
C GLU A 43 -23.58 -1.00 2.80
N GLY A 44 -23.90 -1.80 3.81
CA GLY A 44 -22.90 -2.33 4.74
C GLY A 44 -21.88 -3.26 4.05
N ARG A 45 -22.34 -4.19 3.22
CA ARG A 45 -21.46 -5.06 2.43
C ARG A 45 -20.55 -4.24 1.50
N LYS A 46 -21.11 -3.23 0.83
CA LYS A 46 -20.36 -2.34 -0.05
C LYS A 46 -19.31 -1.54 0.72
N PHE A 47 -19.68 -0.99 1.87
CA PHE A 47 -18.77 -0.25 2.75
C PHE A 47 -17.55 -1.09 3.16
N VAL A 48 -17.76 -2.35 3.59
CA VAL A 48 -16.65 -3.25 3.93
C VAL A 48 -15.74 -3.49 2.73
N GLN A 49 -16.31 -3.75 1.54
CA GLN A 49 -15.53 -3.97 0.33
C GLN A 49 -14.72 -2.73 -0.09
N ASP A 50 -15.32 -1.55 -0.04
CA ASP A 50 -14.67 -0.30 -0.44
C ASP A 50 -13.46 0.00 0.47
N ILE A 51 -13.61 -0.18 1.79
CA ILE A 51 -12.50 -0.02 2.75
C ILE A 51 -11.37 -1.02 2.48
N LEU A 52 -11.70 -2.29 2.24
CA LEU A 52 -10.69 -3.32 1.98
C LEU A 52 -9.93 -3.06 0.68
N LYS A 53 -10.64 -2.66 -0.37
CA LYS A 53 -10.06 -2.32 -1.67
C LYS A 53 -9.15 -1.10 -1.58
N GLU A 54 -9.58 -0.07 -0.85
CA GLU A 54 -8.80 1.13 -0.64
C GLU A 54 -7.54 0.84 0.19
N LYS A 55 -7.62 -0.04 1.19
CA LYS A 55 -6.46 -0.53 1.94
C LYS A 55 -5.45 -1.24 1.04
N GLU A 56 -5.89 -2.16 0.17
CA GLU A 56 -5.00 -2.85 -0.77
C GLU A 56 -4.29 -1.88 -1.71
N ARG A 57 -4.99 -0.85 -2.20
CA ARG A 57 -4.41 0.20 -3.03
C ARG A 57 -3.34 0.98 -2.28
N GLN A 58 -3.64 1.45 -1.07
CA GLN A 58 -2.70 2.21 -0.25
C GLN A 58 -1.44 1.41 0.08
N VAL A 59 -1.58 0.11 0.39
CA VAL A 59 -0.42 -0.78 0.63
C VAL A 59 0.48 -0.83 -0.60
N LYS A 60 -0.06 -1.04 -1.79
CA LYS A 60 0.73 -1.09 -3.03
C LYS A 60 1.43 0.24 -3.33
N ASP A 61 0.75 1.36 -3.11
CA ASP A 61 1.34 2.69 -3.32
C ASP A 61 2.48 2.96 -2.33
N ILE A 62 2.34 2.53 -1.07
CA ILE A 62 3.40 2.61 -0.05
C ILE A 62 4.58 1.71 -0.44
N GLU A 63 4.32 0.45 -0.81
CA GLU A 63 5.37 -0.48 -1.26
C GLU A 63 6.17 0.11 -2.43
N LYS A 64 5.49 0.72 -3.41
CA LYS A 64 6.14 1.38 -4.54
C LYS A 64 7.02 2.54 -4.07
N GLN A 65 6.50 3.44 -3.23
CA GLN A 65 7.26 4.59 -2.72
C GLN A 65 8.46 4.17 -1.89
N VAL A 66 8.33 3.11 -1.07
CA VAL A 66 9.43 2.56 -0.28
C VAL A 66 10.49 1.99 -1.21
N ASN A 67 10.11 1.19 -2.21
CA ASN A 67 11.05 0.65 -3.19
C ASN A 67 11.79 1.74 -3.96
N GLU A 68 11.09 2.78 -4.39
CA GLU A 68 11.69 3.95 -5.06
C GLU A 68 12.70 4.66 -4.15
N LYS A 69 12.31 4.97 -2.90
CA LYS A 69 13.21 5.63 -1.94
C LYS A 69 14.43 4.79 -1.60
N VAL A 70 14.27 3.48 -1.41
CA VAL A 70 15.38 2.56 -1.14
C VAL A 70 16.33 2.50 -2.34
N ASN A 71 15.80 2.37 -3.55
CA ASN A 71 16.62 2.37 -4.77
C ASN A 71 17.38 3.70 -4.96
N ASP A 72 16.71 4.83 -4.71
CA ASP A 72 17.34 6.15 -4.79
C ASP A 72 18.42 6.33 -3.71
N PHE A 73 18.18 5.82 -2.51
CA PHE A 73 19.18 5.81 -1.45
C PHE A 73 20.41 4.98 -1.85
N ILE A 74 20.22 3.76 -2.36
CA ILE A 74 21.31 2.89 -2.83
C ILE A 74 22.14 3.58 -3.92
N LYS A 75 21.49 4.23 -4.89
CA LYS A 75 22.18 4.99 -5.95
C LYS A 75 23.01 6.15 -5.39
N LYS A 76 22.51 6.84 -4.37
CA LYS A 76 23.15 8.02 -3.78
C LYS A 76 24.22 7.69 -2.73
N SER A 77 24.15 6.52 -2.10
CA SER A 77 25.05 6.12 -1.01
C SER A 77 26.38 5.55 -1.48
N GLY A 78 26.60 5.45 -2.81
CA GLY A 78 27.83 4.88 -3.37
C GLY A 78 27.92 3.35 -3.22
N VAL A 79 26.82 2.69 -2.85
CA VAL A 79 26.77 1.23 -2.74
C VAL A 79 26.77 0.62 -4.13
N VAL A 80 27.83 -0.12 -4.46
CA VAL A 80 27.94 -0.89 -5.70
C VAL A 80 26.92 -2.03 -5.66
N THR A 81 26.06 -2.10 -6.67
CA THR A 81 25.06 -3.17 -6.77
C THR A 81 25.65 -4.39 -7.48
N LYS A 82 25.05 -5.57 -7.28
CA LYS A 82 25.44 -6.79 -8.01
C LYS A 82 25.38 -6.60 -9.54
N LYS A 83 24.45 -5.78 -10.02
CA LYS A 83 24.34 -5.46 -11.46
C LYS A 83 25.54 -4.66 -11.97
N ASP A 84 26.07 -3.75 -11.16
CA ASP A 84 27.25 -2.97 -11.52
C ASP A 84 28.48 -3.87 -11.65
N ILE A 85 28.64 -4.85 -10.74
CA ILE A 85 29.70 -5.86 -10.79
C ILE A 85 29.57 -6.72 -12.05
N GLN A 86 28.38 -7.24 -12.36
CA GLN A 86 28.15 -8.04 -13.56
C GLN A 86 28.41 -7.25 -14.86
N ALA A 87 28.07 -5.96 -14.86
CA ALA A 87 28.36 -5.08 -16.00
C ALA A 87 29.87 -4.84 -16.18
N LEU A 88 30.63 -4.80 -15.08
CA LEU A 88 32.10 -4.72 -15.12
C LEU A 88 32.71 -6.04 -15.58
N GLU A 89 32.28 -7.19 -15.05
CA GLU A 89 32.73 -8.52 -15.48
C GLU A 89 32.55 -8.69 -17.00
N LYS A 90 31.36 -8.36 -17.52
CA LYS A 90 31.10 -8.45 -18.96
C LYS A 90 32.02 -7.55 -19.80
N LYS A 91 32.32 -6.34 -19.32
CA LYS A 91 33.27 -5.44 -20.00
C LYS A 91 34.69 -5.99 -19.99
N ILE A 92 35.10 -6.63 -18.89
CA ILE A 92 36.40 -7.29 -18.78
C ILE A 92 36.48 -8.44 -19.78
N ASP A 93 35.47 -9.32 -19.83
CA ASP A 93 35.42 -10.44 -20.78
C ASP A 93 35.50 -9.95 -22.25
N GLU A 94 34.82 -8.85 -22.58
CA GLU A 94 34.85 -8.26 -23.92
C GLU A 94 36.21 -7.66 -24.27
N LEU A 95 36.92 -7.09 -23.29
CA LEU A 95 38.28 -6.57 -23.49
C LEU A 95 39.30 -7.70 -23.62
N GLU A 96 39.20 -8.74 -22.80
CA GLU A 96 40.06 -9.93 -22.89
C GLU A 96 39.94 -10.60 -24.26
N LYS A 97 38.72 -10.73 -24.79
CA LYS A 97 38.49 -11.27 -26.15
C LYS A 97 39.04 -10.41 -27.28
N LYS A 98 39.29 -9.12 -27.06
CA LYS A 98 39.88 -8.22 -28.07
C LYS A 98 41.40 -8.18 -28.01
N LEU A 99 41.98 -8.60 -26.88
CA LEU A 99 43.42 -8.66 -26.64
C LEU A 99 44.01 -10.04 -26.94
N SER A 100 43.17 -11.09 -26.93
CA SER A 100 43.47 -12.41 -27.49
C SER A 100 43.29 -12.46 -29.01
#